data_AF-T1A9C2-F1
#
_entry.id   AF-T1A9C2-F1
#
_cell.length_a   1.000
_cell.length_b   1.000
_cell.length_c   1.000
_cell.angle_alpha   90.00
_cell.angle_beta   90.00
_cell.angle_gamma   90.00
#
_symmetry.space_group_name_H-M   'P 1'
#
loop_
_entity.id
_entity.type
_entity.pdbx_description
1 polymer ?
#
loop_
_entity_poly.entity_id
_entity_poly.type
_entity_poly.pdbx_seq_one_letter_code
_entity_poly.pdbx_strand_id
1 'polypeptide(L)'
;PVGLIGGATAVHPTAKANVKLLGVASARELGELLAAVGLAQNFAALRALATEGIQRGHMELHARNLAASAGARPEEVDRVVARLVAEHAIRFDRAKAVLEELRAGR
;
A
#
# COMPACT_ATOMS: atom_id res chain seq x y z
N PRO A 1 -27.32 11.10 4.93
CA PRO A 1 -28.03 12.10 4.07
C PRO A 1 -27.12 13.32 3.91
N VAL A 2 -27.10 13.93 2.72
CA VAL A 2 -26.26 15.10 2.41
C VAL A 2 -27.13 16.28 1.99
N GLY A 3 -26.59 17.50 2.08
CA GLY A 3 -27.31 18.72 1.76
C GLY A 3 -26.40 19.77 1.14
N LEU A 4 -26.96 20.57 0.23
CA LEU A 4 -26.31 21.72 -0.38
C LEU A 4 -26.69 23.05 0.29
N ILE A 5 -27.77 23.04 1.08
CA ILE A 5 -28.34 24.23 1.74
C ILE A 5 -28.20 24.08 3.25
N GLY A 6 -27.80 25.16 3.91
CA GLY A 6 -27.59 25.20 5.37
C GLY A 6 -26.24 24.62 5.81
N GLY A 7 -25.86 24.87 7.06
CA GLY A 7 -24.63 24.35 7.66
C GLY A 7 -23.34 24.77 6.95
N ALA A 8 -22.28 23.99 7.14
CA ALA A 8 -20.93 24.30 6.64
C ALA A 8 -20.86 24.42 5.11
N THR A 9 -21.66 23.65 4.36
CA THR A 9 -21.74 23.70 2.89
C THR A 9 -22.23 25.05 2.36
N ALA A 10 -23.00 25.78 3.17
CA ALA A 10 -23.54 27.10 2.84
C ALA A 10 -22.82 28.28 3.51
N VAL A 11 -21.86 28.06 4.41
CA VAL A 11 -21.13 29.15 5.11
C VAL A 11 -19.61 29.06 4.95
N HIS A 12 -19.04 27.86 4.93
CA HIS A 12 -17.59 27.68 4.89
C HIS A 12 -17.06 27.96 3.47
N PRO A 13 -16.10 28.90 3.29
CA PRO A 13 -15.61 29.30 1.97
C PRO A 13 -15.10 28.12 1.12
N THR A 14 -14.30 27.22 1.72
CA THR A 14 -13.79 26.02 1.03
C THR A 14 -14.91 25.06 0.62
N ALA A 15 -15.92 24.86 1.47
CA ALA A 15 -17.01 23.95 1.14
C ALA A 15 -17.84 24.49 -0.03
N LYS A 16 -18.10 25.80 -0.06
CA LYS A 16 -18.74 26.47 -1.22
C LYS A 16 -17.94 26.33 -2.50
N ALA A 17 -16.62 26.57 -2.42
CA ALA A 17 -15.73 26.43 -3.56
C ALA A 17 -15.74 24.99 -4.12
N ASN A 18 -15.71 23.99 -3.23
CA ASN A 18 -15.76 22.58 -3.63
C ASN A 18 -17.12 22.22 -4.25
N VAL A 19 -18.25 22.68 -3.69
CA VAL A 19 -19.57 22.46 -4.30
C VAL A 19 -19.64 23.11 -5.69
N LYS A 20 -19.12 24.32 -5.85
CA LYS A 20 -19.04 25.01 -7.15
C LYS A 20 -18.17 24.23 -8.15
N LEU A 21 -17.05 23.68 -7.70
CA LEU A 21 -16.16 22.85 -8.53
C LEU A 21 -16.85 21.55 -8.97
N LEU A 22 -17.59 20.91 -8.07
CA LEU A 22 -18.34 19.69 -8.36
C LEU A 22 -19.50 19.93 -9.34
N GLY A 23 -20.01 21.16 -9.46
CA GLY A 23 -21.04 21.53 -10.42
C GLY A 23 -22.41 20.90 -10.16
N VAL A 24 -22.63 20.33 -8.96
CA VAL A 24 -23.87 19.66 -8.58
C VAL A 24 -24.98 20.68 -8.30
N ALA A 25 -26.17 20.46 -8.86
CA ALA A 25 -27.33 21.32 -8.71
C ALA A 25 -28.27 20.86 -7.57
N SER A 26 -28.18 19.59 -7.16
CA SER A 26 -29.06 19.02 -6.14
C SER A 26 -28.33 18.18 -5.10
N ALA A 27 -28.92 18.09 -3.90
CA ALA A 27 -28.40 17.21 -2.84
C ALA A 27 -28.41 15.74 -3.26
N ARG A 28 -29.31 15.37 -4.18
CA ARG A 28 -29.36 14.04 -4.79
C ARG A 28 -28.13 13.78 -5.67
N GLU A 29 -27.79 14.70 -6.57
CA GLU A 29 -26.58 14.59 -7.40
C GLU A 29 -25.31 14.51 -6.54
N LEU A 30 -25.24 15.30 -5.47
CA LEU A 30 -24.12 15.18 -4.52
C LEU A 30 -24.07 13.78 -3.89
N GLY A 31 -25.21 13.22 -3.49
CA GLY A 31 -25.29 11.86 -2.95
C GLY A 31 -24.86 10.79 -3.94
N GLU A 32 -25.27 10.90 -5.20
CA GLU A 32 -24.90 9.99 -6.29
C GLU A 32 -23.38 10.07 -6.58
N LEU A 33 -22.82 11.28 -6.62
CA LEU A 33 -21.38 11.49 -6.79
C LEU A 33 -20.59 10.88 -5.64
N LEU A 34 -21.01 11.11 -4.39
CA LEU A 34 -20.35 10.53 -3.21
C LEU A 34 -20.41 8.99 -3.22
N ALA A 35 -21.55 8.41 -3.63
CA ALA A 35 -21.68 6.97 -3.76
C ALA A 35 -20.73 6.40 -4.84
N ALA A 36 -20.64 7.07 -6.00
CA ALA A 36 -19.73 6.68 -7.07
C ALA A 36 -18.25 6.76 -6.63
N VAL A 37 -17.86 7.84 -5.93
CA VAL A 37 -16.52 7.98 -5.35
C VAL A 37 -16.23 6.88 -4.33
N GLY A 38 -17.18 6.58 -3.44
CA GLY A 38 -17.06 5.49 -2.47
C GLY A 38 -16.84 4.13 -3.14
N LEU A 39 -17.58 3.84 -4.22
CA LEU A 39 -17.41 2.62 -5.01
C LEU A 39 -16.05 2.58 -5.70
N ALA A 40 -15.61 3.67 -6.32
CA ALA A 40 -14.30 3.78 -6.95
C ALA A 40 -13.16 3.58 -5.94
N GLN A 41 -13.29 4.17 -4.75
CA GLN A 41 -12.33 4.00 -3.67
C GLN A 41 -12.29 2.55 -3.16
N ASN A 42 -13.46 1.92 -2.97
CA ASN A 42 -13.54 0.51 -2.59
C ASN A 42 -12.89 -0.40 -3.64
N PHE A 43 -13.21 -0.20 -4.92
CA PHE A 43 -12.60 -0.93 -6.02
C PHE A 43 -11.07 -0.77 -6.05
N ALA A 44 -10.57 0.47 -5.94
CA ALA A 44 -9.14 0.74 -5.92
C ALA A 44 -8.44 0.04 -4.73
N ALA A 45 -9.06 0.04 -3.55
CA ALA A 45 -8.53 -0.65 -2.37
C ALA A 45 -8.49 -2.17 -2.56
N LEU A 46 -9.58 -2.78 -3.05
CA LEU A 46 -9.62 -4.21 -3.34
C LEU A 46 -8.61 -4.59 -4.42
N ARG A 47 -8.50 -3.79 -5.48
CA ARG A 47 -7.49 -3.99 -6.53
C ARG A 47 -6.08 -3.93 -5.94
N ALA A 48 -5.78 -2.91 -5.12
CA ALA A 48 -4.48 -2.78 -4.47
C ALA A 48 -4.15 -4.02 -3.62
N LEU A 49 -5.09 -4.50 -2.81
CA LEU A 49 -4.93 -5.69 -1.97
C LEU A 49 -4.80 -7.00 -2.78
N ALA A 50 -5.53 -7.11 -3.88
CA ALA A 50 -5.54 -8.32 -4.72
C ALA A 50 -4.39 -8.34 -5.74
N THR A 51 -3.73 -7.22 -6.01
CA THR A 51 -2.61 -7.17 -6.96
C THR A 51 -1.30 -7.59 -6.31
N GLU A 52 -0.54 -8.40 -7.04
CA GLU A 52 0.79 -8.88 -6.62
C GLU A 52 1.79 -7.74 -6.41
N GLY A 53 1.62 -6.58 -7.04
CA GLY A 53 2.60 -5.48 -6.95
C GLY A 53 2.89 -5.03 -5.52
N ILE A 54 1.85 -4.88 -4.69
CA ILE A 54 1.99 -4.49 -3.28
C ILE A 54 2.56 -5.65 -2.46
N GLN A 55 2.05 -6.86 -2.68
CA GLN A 55 2.52 -8.05 -1.97
C GLN A 55 3.99 -8.36 -2.27
N ARG A 56 4.42 -8.25 -3.53
CA ARG A 56 5.81 -8.46 -3.96
C ARG A 56 6.75 -7.44 -3.31
N GLY A 57 6.36 -6.16 -3.28
CA GLY A 57 7.14 -5.13 -2.59
C GLY A 57 7.25 -5.38 -1.08
N HIS A 58 6.14 -5.78 -0.44
CA HIS A 58 6.14 -6.17 0.97
C HIS A 58 7.02 -7.39 1.26
N MET A 59 6.95 -8.41 0.40
CA MET A 59 7.74 -9.64 0.55
C MET A 59 9.23 -9.40 0.29
N GLU A 60 9.59 -8.50 -0.63
CA GLU A 60 10.99 -8.09 -0.83
C GLU A 60 11.54 -7.35 0.40
N LEU A 61 10.78 -6.40 0.94
CA LEU A 61 11.15 -5.72 2.19
C LEU A 61 11.24 -6.69 3.37
N HIS A 62 10.30 -7.64 3.45
CA HIS A 62 10.30 -8.67 4.49
C HIS A 62 11.54 -9.57 4.41
N ALA A 63 11.92 -10.01 3.20
CA ALA A 63 13.13 -10.79 2.99
C ALA A 63 14.40 -10.00 3.35
N ARG A 64 14.46 -8.71 3.00
CA ARG A 64 15.56 -7.80 3.41
C ARG A 64 15.64 -7.67 4.93
N ASN A 65 14.50 -7.50 5.61
CA ASN A 65 14.45 -7.42 7.07
C ASN A 65 14.91 -8.73 7.72
N LEU A 66 14.50 -9.89 7.20
CA LEU A 66 14.97 -11.19 7.69
C LEU A 66 16.48 -11.36 7.52
N ALA A 67 17.03 -10.96 6.36
CA ALA A 67 18.47 -10.98 6.13
C ALA A 67 19.22 -10.08 7.13
N ALA A 68 18.73 -8.86 7.35
CA ALA A 68 19.30 -7.94 8.34
C ALA A 68 19.22 -8.48 9.76
N SER A 69 18.06 -9.03 10.18
CA SER A 69 17.89 -9.66 11.49
C SER A 69 18.77 -10.90 11.68
N ALA A 70 19.07 -11.63 10.61
CA ALA A 70 20.02 -12.75 10.63
C ALA A 70 21.49 -12.29 10.76
N GLY A 71 21.76 -10.99 10.69
CA GLY A 71 23.10 -10.40 10.83
C GLY A 71 23.84 -10.18 9.52
N ALA A 72 23.13 -10.10 8.38
CA ALA A 72 23.73 -9.75 7.10
C ALA A 72 24.20 -8.30 7.09
N ARG A 73 25.42 -8.06 6.60
CA ARG A 73 25.92 -6.69 6.34
C ARG A 73 25.28 -6.11 5.07
N PRO A 74 25.26 -4.78 4.88
CA PRO A 74 24.64 -4.15 3.70
C PRO A 74 25.06 -4.78 2.37
N GLU A 75 26.34 -5.12 2.22
CA GLU A 75 26.90 -5.76 1.03
C GLU A 75 26.52 -7.26 0.86
N GLU A 76 25.93 -7.88 1.88
CA GLU A 76 25.49 -9.28 1.88
C GLU A 76 23.97 -9.41 1.69
N VAL A 77 23.19 -8.38 2.05
CA VAL A 77 21.72 -8.41 2.05
C VAL A 77 21.16 -8.82 0.69
N ASP A 78 21.59 -8.20 -0.40
CA ASP A 78 21.04 -8.50 -1.73
C ASP A 78 21.28 -9.96 -2.15
N ARG A 79 22.44 -10.52 -1.79
CA ARG A 79 22.79 -11.93 -2.09
C ARG A 79 21.95 -12.90 -1.27
N VAL A 80 21.74 -12.60 0.01
CA VAL A 80 20.88 -13.41 0.89
C VAL A 80 19.43 -13.36 0.39
N VAL A 81 18.91 -12.18 0.09
CA VAL A 81 17.55 -11.99 -0.41
C VAL A 81 17.32 -12.72 -1.72
N ALA A 82 18.25 -12.60 -2.69
CA ALA A 82 18.16 -13.30 -3.97
C ALA A 82 18.04 -14.83 -3.79
N ARG A 83 18.84 -15.41 -2.89
CA ARG A 83 18.75 -16.83 -2.53
C ARG A 83 17.41 -17.20 -1.90
N LEU A 84 16.93 -16.42 -0.93
CA LEU A 84 15.66 -16.68 -0.23
C LEU A 84 14.46 -16.64 -1.18
N VAL A 85 14.47 -15.70 -2.13
CA VAL A 85 13.44 -15.57 -3.17
C VAL A 85 13.51 -16.73 -4.16
N ALA A 86 14.71 -17.07 -4.67
CA ALA A 86 14.88 -18.18 -5.60
C ALA A 86 14.45 -19.53 -5.00
N GLU A 87 14.77 -19.76 -3.72
CA GLU A 87 14.41 -20.97 -2.98
C GLU A 87 12.95 -20.97 -2.48
N HIS A 88 12.19 -19.89 -2.68
CA HIS A 88 10.85 -19.70 -2.10
C HIS A 88 10.80 -19.93 -0.58
N ALA A 89 11.89 -19.60 0.11
CA ALA A 89 12.13 -19.95 1.52
C ALA A 89 12.39 -18.71 2.37
N ILE A 90 11.42 -17.78 2.39
CA ILE A 90 11.51 -16.51 3.12
C ILE A 90 11.18 -16.73 4.60
N ARG A 91 12.18 -17.19 5.37
CA ARG A 91 12.10 -17.44 6.82
C ARG A 91 13.45 -17.25 7.49
N PHE A 92 13.42 -16.92 8.79
CA PHE A 92 14.60 -16.49 9.54
C PHE A 92 15.71 -17.56 9.61
N ASP A 93 15.35 -18.80 9.91
CA ASP A 93 16.30 -19.92 10.00
C ASP A 93 17.02 -20.14 8.66
N ARG A 94 16.28 -20.00 7.54
CA ARG A 94 16.88 -20.08 6.21
C ARG A 94 17.78 -18.89 5.90
N ALA A 95 17.36 -17.67 6.25
CA ALA A 95 18.19 -16.47 6.09
C ALA A 95 19.54 -16.60 6.80
N LYS A 96 19.54 -17.17 8.01
CA LYS A 96 20.76 -17.44 8.77
C LYS A 96 21.64 -18.50 8.08
N ALA A 97 21.07 -19.62 7.65
CA ALA A 97 21.82 -20.66 6.94
C ALA A 97 22.42 -20.15 5.62
N VAL A 98 21.64 -19.41 4.83
CA VAL A 98 22.12 -18.77 3.59
C VAL A 98 23.31 -17.84 3.87
N LEU A 99 23.22 -17.03 4.92
CA LEU A 99 24.29 -16.12 5.31
C LEU A 99 25.57 -16.86 5.73
N GLU A 100 25.43 -17.95 6.50
CA GLU A 100 26.56 -18.81 6.90
C GLU A 100 27.23 -19.46 5.69
N GLU A 101 26.45 -20.04 4.77
CA GLU A 101 26.95 -20.64 3.52
C GLU A 101 27.71 -19.60 2.65
N LEU A 102 27.17 -18.38 2.52
CA LEU A 102 27.80 -17.29 1.77
C LEU A 102 29.12 -16.81 2.39
N ARG A 103 29.28 -16.96 3.70
CA ARG A 103 30.51 -16.61 4.43
C ARG A 103 31.51 -17.77 4.48
N ALA A 104 31.05 -19.02 4.51
CA ALA A 104 31.89 -20.22 4.51
C ALA A 104 32.49 -20.52 3.13
N GLY A 105 31.82 -20.11 2.05
CA GLY A 105 32.33 -20.19 0.67
C GLY A 105 33.19 -19.01 0.24
N ARG A 106 33.68 -18.19 1.18
CA ARG A 106 34.68 -17.14 0.95
C ARG A 106 36.07 -17.61 1.36
#